data_AF-A0A7S3H6Q9-F1
#
_entry.id   AF-A0A7S3H6Q9-F1
#
_cell.length_a   1.000
_cell.length_b   1.000
_cell.length_c   1.000
_cell.angle_alpha   90.00
_cell.angle_beta   90.00
_cell.angle_gamma   90.00
#
_symmetry.space_group_name_H-M   'P 1'
#
loop_
_entity.id
_entity.type
_entity.pdbx_description
1 polymer ?
#
loop_
_entity_poly.entity_id
_entity_poly.type
_entity_poly.pdbx_seq_one_letter_code
_entity_poly.pdbx_strand_id
1 'polypeptide(L)'
;DFDSFVFDEGYLDDEEDLSSCADLDSELSQDSSNVPVTTFKQPPQQKRSLCRKSRRLPGKKACIEAVITHNKDQRIINVSRRAPSDVLYAFPHFDKCDSLIFLPCSITRHLNSGDFPALSKLCNSHMDKDCKVNMNHEALGNINVQDLMRVNRVMLDLQPDRIMCVHSTKVIENQIFASVYLKGTDNKAINDAVLRTVTDPVCSNMFKLNRTARIKQKMSGANCTEEEKMKMVELAESGEDVLLYVHLSMVFTFNDVTK
;
A
#
# COMPACT_ATOMS: atom_id res chain seq x y z
N ASP A 1 2.75 -22.00 -2.89
CA ASP A 1 2.98 -21.05 -4.00
C ASP A 1 1.68 -20.33 -4.32
N PHE A 2 1.73 -19.00 -4.44
CA PHE A 2 0.57 -18.15 -4.77
C PHE A 2 0.48 -17.91 -6.27
N ASP A 3 -0.72 -17.97 -6.82
CA ASP A 3 -0.97 -17.74 -8.25
C ASP A 3 -1.53 -16.36 -8.57
N SER A 4 -2.32 -15.82 -7.65
CA SER A 4 -2.88 -14.49 -7.81
C SER A 4 -2.96 -13.72 -6.50
N PHE A 5 -2.86 -12.40 -6.62
CA PHE A 5 -2.97 -11.45 -5.54
C PHE A 5 -3.84 -10.27 -5.97
N VAL A 6 -4.95 -10.01 -5.30
CA VAL A 6 -5.87 -8.91 -5.63
C VAL A 6 -5.81 -7.83 -4.57
N PHE A 7 -5.62 -6.56 -4.97
CA PHE A 7 -5.97 -5.39 -4.19
C PHE A 7 -7.31 -4.84 -4.68
N ASP A 8 -8.31 -4.83 -3.83
CA ASP A 8 -9.57 -4.13 -4.09
C ASP A 8 -9.68 -2.89 -3.20
N GLU A 9 -10.10 -1.75 -3.76
CA GLU A 9 -10.26 -0.48 -3.05
C GLU A 9 -11.74 -0.29 -2.72
N GLY A 10 -12.14 -0.59 -1.49
CA GLY A 10 -13.49 -0.36 -0.98
C GLY A 10 -13.62 1.02 -0.33
N TYR A 11 -14.74 1.70 -0.57
CA TYR A 11 -15.16 2.82 0.28
C TYR A 11 -15.84 2.27 1.53
N LEU A 12 -15.50 2.82 2.69
CA LEU A 12 -16.21 2.52 3.93
C LEU A 12 -17.56 3.20 3.87
N ASP A 13 -18.60 2.46 3.50
CA ASP A 13 -19.94 2.76 3.97
C ASP A 13 -20.01 2.29 5.42
N ASP A 14 -20.31 3.22 6.33
CA ASP A 14 -20.45 2.93 7.76
C ASP A 14 -21.57 1.89 7.97
N GLU A 15 -21.16 0.70 8.43
CA GLU A 15 -21.98 -0.42 8.94
C GLU A 15 -23.23 -0.82 8.16
N GLU A 16 -23.09 -1.82 7.28
CA GLU A 16 -24.12 -2.85 7.14
C GLU A 16 -23.51 -4.26 7.23
N ASP A 17 -24.17 -5.10 8.04
CA ASP A 17 -23.83 -6.49 8.31
C ASP A 17 -23.69 -7.31 7.02
N LEU A 18 -22.45 -7.69 6.67
CA LEU A 18 -22.17 -8.60 5.56
C LEU A 18 -22.50 -10.05 5.95
N SER A 19 -23.77 -10.42 5.75
CA SER A 19 -24.25 -11.80 5.65
C SER A 19 -25.05 -11.99 4.36
N SER A 20 -24.35 -12.08 3.22
CA SER A 20 -24.82 -12.88 2.08
C SER A 20 -23.67 -13.12 1.09
N CYS A 21 -23.18 -14.36 1.04
CA CYS A 21 -22.45 -14.84 -0.13
C CYS A 21 -23.48 -15.08 -1.24
N ALA A 22 -23.38 -14.35 -2.34
CA ALA A 22 -24.09 -14.67 -3.58
C ALA A 22 -23.05 -15.03 -4.64
N ASP A 23 -23.16 -16.26 -5.14
CA ASP A 23 -22.35 -16.82 -6.21
C ASP A 23 -22.62 -16.07 -7.52
N LEU A 24 -21.55 -15.57 -8.15
CA LEU A 24 -21.59 -15.03 -9.51
C LEU A 24 -20.55 -15.76 -10.36
N ASP A 25 -21.02 -16.82 -11.02
CA ASP A 25 -20.33 -17.43 -12.16
C ASP A 25 -20.41 -16.48 -13.36
N SER A 26 -19.26 -16.06 -13.86
CA SER A 26 -19.15 -15.40 -15.17
C SER A 26 -18.05 -16.08 -15.98
N GLU A 27 -18.48 -16.91 -16.93
CA GLU A 27 -17.65 -17.47 -17.98
C GLU A 27 -17.17 -16.35 -18.92
N LEU A 28 -15.85 -16.19 -19.03
CA LEU A 28 -15.23 -15.38 -20.09
C LEU A 28 -14.15 -16.19 -20.80
N SER A 29 -14.49 -16.62 -22.00
CA SER A 29 -13.60 -17.23 -22.97
C SER A 29 -12.70 -16.18 -23.61
N GLN A 30 -11.38 -16.44 -23.67
CA GLN A 30 -10.47 -15.69 -24.53
C GLN A 30 -9.44 -16.62 -25.19
N ASP A 31 -9.52 -16.65 -26.52
CA ASP A 31 -8.52 -17.18 -27.44
C ASP A 31 -7.20 -16.41 -27.31
N SER A 32 -6.09 -17.15 -27.22
CA SER A 32 -4.74 -16.59 -27.20
C SER A 32 -4.00 -16.93 -28.49
N SER A 33 -3.60 -15.88 -29.22
CA SER A 33 -2.70 -15.97 -30.36
C SER A 33 -1.25 -15.83 -29.88
N ASN A 34 -0.43 -16.81 -30.25
CA ASN A 34 0.98 -16.91 -29.87
C ASN A 34 1.83 -15.84 -30.58
N VAL A 35 2.57 -15.04 -29.81
CA VAL A 35 3.64 -14.17 -30.33
C VAL A 35 5.00 -14.69 -29.82
N PRO A 36 6.02 -14.84 -30.69
CA PRO A 36 7.31 -15.41 -30.31
C PRO A 36 8.16 -14.42 -29.49
N VAL A 37 8.57 -14.86 -28.30
CA VAL A 37 9.47 -14.15 -27.39
C VAL A 37 10.91 -14.26 -27.87
N THR A 38 11.54 -13.12 -28.17
CA THR A 38 12.95 -13.01 -28.54
C THR A 38 13.80 -12.82 -27.28
N THR A 39 14.71 -13.75 -27.02
CA THR A 39 15.59 -13.76 -25.84
C THR A 39 16.76 -12.78 -26.00
N PHE A 40 16.77 -11.69 -25.23
CA PHE A 40 17.92 -10.78 -25.13
C PHE A 40 18.91 -11.26 -24.05
N LYS A 41 20.17 -11.52 -24.44
CA LYS A 41 21.28 -11.77 -23.53
C LYS A 41 21.71 -10.46 -22.85
N GLN A 42 21.61 -10.39 -21.53
CA GLN A 42 22.18 -9.28 -20.77
C GLN A 42 23.71 -9.41 -20.63
N PRO A 43 24.48 -8.31 -20.72
CA PRO A 43 25.91 -8.30 -20.47
C PRO A 43 26.24 -8.35 -18.96
N PRO A 44 27.43 -8.85 -18.59
CA PRO A 44 27.82 -9.06 -17.19
C PRO A 44 28.02 -7.73 -16.45
N GLN A 45 27.25 -7.53 -15.37
CA GLN A 45 27.39 -6.36 -14.50
C GLN A 45 28.59 -6.50 -13.56
N GLN A 46 29.49 -5.51 -13.62
CA GLN A 46 30.65 -5.38 -12.73
C GLN A 46 30.21 -4.95 -11.33
N LYS A 47 30.57 -5.75 -10.31
CA LYS A 47 30.33 -5.45 -8.90
C LYS A 47 31.26 -4.32 -8.44
N ARG A 48 30.71 -3.14 -8.15
CA ARG A 48 31.40 -2.08 -7.40
C ARG A 48 30.99 -2.13 -5.92
N SER A 49 31.89 -2.57 -5.05
CA SER A 49 31.72 -2.47 -3.60
C SER A 49 32.11 -1.08 -3.12
N LEU A 50 31.14 -0.29 -2.65
CA LEU A 50 31.42 0.93 -1.88
C LEU A 50 31.00 0.71 -0.43
N CYS A 51 31.99 0.34 0.39
CA CYS A 51 31.89 0.26 1.83
C CYS A 51 31.75 1.69 2.39
N ARG A 52 30.52 2.13 2.70
CA ARG A 52 30.27 3.39 3.41
C ARG A 52 30.59 3.20 4.89
N LYS A 53 31.78 3.66 5.31
CA LYS A 53 32.13 3.86 6.71
C LYS A 53 31.20 4.91 7.33
N SER A 54 30.27 4.48 8.17
CA SER A 54 29.46 5.35 9.02
C SER A 54 30.35 6.01 10.07
N ARG A 55 30.62 7.31 9.91
CA ARG A 55 31.24 8.13 10.96
C ARG A 55 30.14 8.53 11.94
N ARG A 56 30.20 7.97 13.16
CA ARG A 56 29.42 8.46 14.29
C ARG A 56 29.86 9.89 14.62
N LEU A 57 28.95 10.86 14.50
CA LEU A 57 29.15 12.20 15.03
C LEU A 57 28.87 12.18 16.54
N PRO A 58 29.78 12.71 17.39
CA PRO A 58 29.55 12.80 18.82
C PRO A 58 28.74 14.06 19.14
N GLY A 59 27.66 13.87 19.90
CA GLY A 59 27.10 14.86 20.83
C GLY A 59 26.54 16.15 20.22
N LYS A 60 25.23 16.18 19.97
CA LYS A 60 24.41 17.38 20.20
C LYS A 60 23.08 16.98 20.83
N LYS A 61 22.80 17.61 21.98
CA LYS A 61 21.57 17.49 22.77
C LYS A 61 20.41 18.00 21.92
N ALA A 62 19.34 17.20 21.80
CA ALA A 62 18.08 17.66 21.24
C ALA A 62 17.43 18.60 22.26
N CYS A 63 17.37 19.89 21.93
CA CYS A 63 16.47 20.83 22.59
C CYS A 63 15.12 20.73 21.87
N ILE A 64 14.12 20.20 22.57
CA ILE A 64 12.72 20.28 22.18
C ILE A 64 12.22 21.64 22.66
N GLU A 65 12.11 22.62 21.75
CA GLU A 65 11.33 23.83 22.00
C GLU A 65 9.85 23.48 21.76
N ALA A 66 9.11 23.34 22.84
CA ALA A 66 7.66 23.25 22.81
C ALA A 66 7.08 24.66 22.64
N VAL A 67 6.25 24.83 21.60
CA VAL A 67 5.45 26.03 21.36
C VAL A 67 4.41 26.18 22.47
N ILE A 68 4.47 27.30 23.19
CA ILE A 68 3.51 27.68 24.22
C ILE A 68 2.25 28.22 23.53
N THR A 69 1.16 27.45 23.54
CA THR A 69 -0.18 27.97 23.24
C THR A 69 -0.85 28.40 24.54
N HIS A 70 -1.01 29.71 24.72
CA HIS A 70 -1.80 30.30 25.80
C HIS A 70 -3.29 30.07 25.53
N ASN A 71 -3.89 29.07 26.17
CA ASN A 71 -5.34 28.94 26.27
C ASN A 71 -5.72 28.81 27.75
N LYS A 72 -6.50 29.78 28.26
CA LYS A 72 -6.71 30.05 29.70
C LYS A 72 -7.86 29.28 30.35
N ASP A 73 -8.49 28.32 29.67
CA ASP A 73 -9.63 27.56 30.21
C ASP A 73 -9.35 26.06 30.36
N GLN A 74 -8.31 25.72 31.11
CA GLN A 74 -8.01 24.32 31.46
C GLN A 74 -8.77 23.90 32.73
N ARG A 75 -9.82 23.09 32.53
CA ARG A 75 -10.29 22.16 33.57
C ARG A 75 -9.14 21.21 33.90
N ILE A 76 -8.67 21.23 35.14
CA ILE A 76 -7.60 20.37 35.63
C ILE A 76 -8.13 18.93 35.68
N ILE A 77 -7.95 18.18 34.60
CA ILE A 77 -8.07 16.73 34.60
C ILE A 77 -6.85 16.21 35.37
N ASN A 78 -7.07 15.82 36.61
CA ASN A 78 -6.05 15.24 37.47
C ASN A 78 -5.78 13.79 37.02
N VAL A 79 -5.03 13.63 35.92
CA VAL A 79 -4.45 12.35 35.51
C VAL A 79 -3.27 12.03 36.43
N SER A 80 -3.62 11.46 37.58
CA SER A 80 -2.72 10.91 38.58
C SER A 80 -1.61 10.02 37.98
N ARG A 81 -0.39 10.57 37.95
CA ARG A 81 0.89 9.95 38.35
C ARG A 81 0.99 8.42 38.18
N ARG A 82 1.11 7.94 36.94
CA ARG A 82 1.96 6.75 36.69
C ARG A 82 3.34 7.25 36.29
N ALA A 83 4.37 6.69 36.91
CA ALA A 83 5.76 7.03 36.60
C ALA A 83 6.01 6.85 35.09
N PRO A 84 6.80 7.73 34.45
CA PRO A 84 7.20 7.55 33.06
C PRO A 84 8.23 6.42 33.03
N SER A 85 7.75 5.17 33.03
CA SER A 85 8.49 4.15 32.34
C SER A 85 8.25 4.45 30.86
N ASP A 86 9.28 4.96 30.18
CA ASP A 86 9.38 4.94 28.73
C ASP A 86 9.32 3.48 28.25
N VAL A 87 8.15 2.86 28.38
CA VAL A 87 7.87 1.56 27.81
C VAL A 87 7.56 1.87 26.37
N LEU A 88 8.61 1.79 25.55
CA LEU A 88 8.43 1.48 24.14
C LEU A 88 7.49 0.28 24.08
N TYR A 89 6.23 0.53 23.69
CA TYR A 89 5.33 -0.52 23.28
C TYR A 89 5.92 -1.09 21.99
N ALA A 90 6.82 -2.06 22.13
CA ALA A 90 7.04 -3.01 21.07
C ALA A 90 5.73 -3.78 20.94
N PHE A 91 4.99 -3.53 19.86
CA PHE A 91 3.94 -4.46 19.44
C PHE A 91 4.53 -5.86 19.50
N PRO A 92 3.83 -6.84 20.10
CA PRO A 92 4.36 -8.18 20.27
C PRO A 92 4.94 -8.65 18.94
N HIS A 93 6.27 -8.81 18.92
CA HIS A 93 6.95 -9.44 17.81
C HIS A 93 6.53 -10.90 17.90
N PHE A 94 5.38 -11.22 17.31
CA PHE A 94 4.89 -12.59 17.26
C PHE A 94 5.88 -13.38 16.42
N ASP A 95 6.73 -14.13 17.11
CA ASP A 95 7.67 -15.12 16.58
C ASP A 95 6.91 -16.38 16.10
N LYS A 96 5.78 -16.21 15.38
CA LYS A 96 4.97 -17.29 14.77
C LYS A 96 5.35 -17.48 13.30
N CYS A 97 6.65 -17.64 13.07
CA CYS A 97 7.35 -17.19 11.86
C CYS A 97 7.08 -17.91 10.53
N ASP A 98 6.28 -18.98 10.46
CA ASP A 98 6.05 -19.68 9.18
C ASP A 98 4.58 -19.78 8.76
N SER A 99 3.64 -19.25 9.56
CA SER A 99 2.24 -19.31 9.13
C SER A 99 1.96 -18.24 8.07
N LEU A 100 1.55 -18.70 6.89
CA LEU A 100 1.17 -17.85 5.76
C LEU A 100 0.03 -16.88 6.09
N ILE A 101 -0.74 -17.13 7.15
CA ILE A 101 -1.77 -16.21 7.66
C ILE A 101 -1.20 -14.82 8.03
N PHE A 102 0.11 -14.72 8.31
CA PHE A 102 0.78 -13.45 8.63
C PHE A 102 1.42 -12.78 7.42
N LEU A 103 1.26 -13.35 6.21
CA LEU A 103 1.79 -12.76 4.99
C LEU A 103 1.26 -11.33 4.74
N PRO A 104 -0.06 -11.03 4.88
CA PRO A 104 -0.57 -9.67 4.72
C PRO A 104 0.09 -8.68 5.69
N CYS A 105 0.27 -9.08 6.95
CA CYS A 105 0.93 -8.27 7.98
C CYS A 105 2.41 -8.02 7.64
N SER A 106 3.09 -9.03 7.11
CA SER A 106 4.50 -8.92 6.72
C SER A 106 4.68 -7.99 5.51
N ILE A 107 3.82 -8.13 4.49
CA ILE A 107 3.80 -7.27 3.31
C ILE A 107 3.55 -5.81 3.71
N THR A 108 2.47 -5.55 4.46
CA THR A 108 2.13 -4.19 4.93
C THR A 108 3.25 -3.56 5.75
N ARG A 109 3.88 -4.33 6.65
CA ARG A 109 5.05 -3.86 7.42
C ARG A 109 6.22 -3.43 6.53
N HIS A 110 6.57 -4.23 5.52
CA HIS A 110 7.68 -3.88 4.62
C HIS A 110 7.32 -2.70 3.70
N LEU A 111 6.06 -2.60 3.27
CA LEU A 111 5.59 -1.47 2.49
C LEU A 111 5.60 -0.16 3.30
N ASN A 112 5.17 -0.18 4.56
CA ASN A 112 5.19 1.00 5.45
C ASN A 112 6.62 1.47 5.76
N SER A 113 7.58 0.55 5.81
CA SER A 113 8.99 0.88 6.11
C SER A 113 9.83 1.19 4.86
N GLY A 114 9.28 0.98 3.65
CA GLY A 114 10.03 1.09 2.41
C GLY A 114 11.16 0.07 2.26
N ASP A 115 11.15 -1.03 3.01
CA ASP A 115 12.14 -2.10 2.92
C ASP A 115 11.84 -3.06 1.75
N PHE A 116 11.98 -2.54 0.53
CA PHE A 116 11.78 -3.30 -0.70
C PHE A 116 12.71 -4.51 -0.86
N PRO A 117 13.98 -4.50 -0.40
CA PRO A 117 14.80 -5.71 -0.39
C PRO A 117 14.19 -6.84 0.44
N ALA A 118 13.71 -6.55 1.66
CA ALA A 118 13.05 -7.55 2.49
C ALA A 118 11.69 -7.98 1.90
N LEU A 119 10.91 -7.03 1.36
CA LEU A 119 9.66 -7.34 0.68
C LEU A 119 9.87 -8.24 -0.54
N SER A 120 10.87 -7.95 -1.37
CA SER A 120 11.19 -8.79 -2.53
C SER A 120 11.63 -10.20 -2.09
N LYS A 121 12.41 -10.32 -1.01
CA LYS A 121 12.77 -11.62 -0.44
C LYS A 121 11.52 -12.37 0.04
N LEU A 122 10.60 -11.69 0.74
CA LEU A 122 9.34 -12.27 1.21
C LEU A 122 8.50 -12.79 0.04
N CYS A 123 8.27 -11.96 -0.98
CA CYS A 123 7.50 -12.36 -2.16
C CYS A 123 8.15 -13.53 -2.89
N ASN A 124 9.47 -13.50 -3.12
CA ASN A 124 10.17 -14.59 -3.79
C ASN A 124 10.17 -15.92 -3.01
N SER A 125 10.01 -15.87 -1.68
CA SER A 125 9.96 -17.06 -0.84
C SER A 125 8.58 -17.73 -0.80
N HIS A 126 7.50 -16.99 -1.10
CA HIS A 126 6.14 -17.47 -0.89
C HIS A 126 5.26 -17.43 -2.14
N MET A 127 5.53 -16.52 -3.09
CA MET A 127 4.76 -16.35 -4.32
C MET A 127 5.41 -17.11 -5.48
N ASP A 128 4.60 -17.65 -6.38
CA ASP A 128 5.13 -18.25 -7.60
C ASP A 128 5.82 -17.19 -8.47
N LYS A 129 6.78 -17.61 -9.31
CA LYS A 129 7.46 -16.69 -10.24
C LYS A 129 6.51 -16.12 -11.28
N ASP A 130 5.48 -16.87 -11.64
CA ASP A 130 4.44 -16.50 -12.60
C ASP A 130 3.19 -15.93 -11.91
N CYS A 131 3.27 -15.66 -10.60
CA CYS A 131 2.18 -15.05 -9.83
C CYS A 131 1.75 -13.71 -10.42
N LYS A 132 0.45 -13.56 -10.64
CA LYS A 132 -0.17 -12.34 -11.18
C LYS A 132 -0.77 -11.50 -10.06
N VAL A 133 -0.33 -10.26 -9.95
CA VAL A 133 -0.88 -9.27 -9.04
C VAL A 133 -1.89 -8.40 -9.80
N ASN A 134 -3.15 -8.43 -9.37
CA ASN A 134 -4.21 -7.55 -9.84
C ASN A 134 -4.40 -6.43 -8.80
N MET A 135 -4.28 -5.17 -9.20
CA MET A 135 -4.44 -4.03 -8.28
C MET A 135 -5.81 -3.33 -8.38
N ASN A 136 -6.81 -3.96 -9.02
CA ASN A 136 -8.10 -3.37 -9.39
C ASN A 136 -7.96 -1.94 -9.96
N HIS A 137 -6.91 -1.74 -10.77
CA HIS A 137 -6.64 -0.47 -11.44
C HIS A 137 -6.65 -0.73 -12.93
N GLU A 138 -7.71 -0.26 -13.62
CA GLU A 138 -7.97 -0.54 -15.04
C GLU A 138 -6.73 -0.33 -15.92
N ALA A 139 -5.96 0.73 -15.65
CA ALA A 139 -4.77 1.08 -16.45
C ALA A 139 -3.55 0.15 -16.25
N LEU A 140 -3.51 -0.65 -15.18
CA LEU A 140 -2.37 -1.51 -14.84
C LEU A 140 -2.60 -2.96 -15.26
N GLY A 141 -3.85 -3.44 -15.19
CA GLY A 141 -4.15 -4.85 -15.38
C GLY A 141 -3.38 -5.75 -14.41
N ASN A 142 -3.01 -6.95 -14.88
CA ASN A 142 -2.19 -7.87 -14.11
C ASN A 142 -0.71 -7.52 -14.22
N ILE A 143 -0.05 -7.29 -13.09
CA ILE A 143 1.38 -7.01 -12.99
C ILE A 143 2.12 -8.14 -12.28
N ASN A 144 3.43 -8.23 -12.47
CA ASN A 144 4.26 -9.16 -11.70
C ASN A 144 4.73 -8.52 -10.38
N VAL A 145 5.36 -9.33 -9.52
CA VAL A 145 5.91 -8.89 -8.23
C VAL A 145 6.92 -7.74 -8.36
N GLN A 146 7.76 -7.73 -9.39
CA GLN A 146 8.76 -6.67 -9.58
C GLN A 146 8.10 -5.33 -9.92
N ASP A 147 7.06 -5.36 -10.74
CA ASP A 147 6.27 -4.19 -11.08
C ASP A 147 5.48 -3.68 -9.87
N LEU A 148 4.95 -4.58 -9.02
CA LEU A 148 4.37 -4.21 -7.73
C LEU A 148 5.37 -3.43 -6.84
N MET A 149 6.65 -3.86 -6.79
CA MET A 149 7.68 -3.13 -6.05
C MET A 149 7.95 -1.74 -6.63
N ARG A 150 7.99 -1.63 -7.97
CA ARG A 150 8.23 -0.35 -8.67
C ARG A 150 7.08 0.63 -8.42
N VAL A 151 5.85 0.17 -8.53
CA VAL A 151 4.64 0.94 -8.21
C VAL A 151 4.69 1.43 -6.76
N ASN A 152 4.98 0.55 -5.80
CA ASN A 152 4.99 0.94 -4.40
C ASN A 152 6.12 1.89 -4.01
N ARG A 153 7.25 1.90 -4.73
CA ARG A 153 8.30 2.92 -4.55
C ARG A 153 7.76 4.31 -4.87
N VAL A 154 7.11 4.45 -6.02
CA VAL A 154 6.53 5.73 -6.42
C VAL A 154 5.39 6.14 -5.47
N MET A 155 4.60 5.18 -4.97
CA MET A 155 3.57 5.48 -3.97
C MET A 155 4.15 6.01 -2.65
N LEU A 156 5.34 5.56 -2.22
CA LEU A 156 6.00 6.13 -1.03
C LEU A 156 6.52 7.55 -1.28
N ASP A 157 6.97 7.84 -2.49
CA ASP A 157 7.33 9.22 -2.87
C ASP A 157 6.08 10.12 -2.92
N LEU A 158 4.95 9.57 -3.36
CA LEU A 158 3.67 10.27 -3.48
C LEU A 158 3.02 10.58 -2.13
N GLN A 159 3.09 9.62 -1.21
CA GLN A 159 2.44 9.66 0.09
C GLN A 159 3.44 9.20 1.17
N PRO A 160 4.39 10.06 1.55
CA PRO A 160 5.48 9.69 2.47
C PRO A 160 5.00 9.41 3.89
N ASP A 161 3.80 9.87 4.24
CA ASP A 161 3.14 9.64 5.53
C ASP A 161 2.15 8.46 5.50
N ARG A 162 2.10 7.73 4.39
CA ARG A 162 1.20 6.58 4.22
C ARG A 162 1.51 5.49 5.23
N ILE A 163 0.48 5.03 5.93
CA ILE A 163 0.52 3.88 6.83
C ILE A 163 -0.62 2.92 6.53
N MET A 164 -0.29 1.63 6.44
CA MET A 164 -1.24 0.54 6.28
C MET A 164 -1.30 -0.32 7.55
N CYS A 165 -2.50 -0.79 7.91
CA CYS A 165 -2.73 -1.65 9.04
C CYS A 165 -3.67 -2.79 8.64
N VAL A 166 -3.23 -4.04 8.80
CA VAL A 166 -4.11 -5.20 8.63
C VAL A 166 -5.06 -5.27 9.81
N HIS A 167 -6.35 -5.16 9.53
CA HIS A 167 -7.41 -5.21 10.54
C HIS A 167 -7.89 -6.63 10.80
N SER A 168 -8.12 -7.41 9.75
CA SER A 168 -8.56 -8.79 9.87
C SER A 168 -7.91 -9.66 8.82
N THR A 169 -7.77 -10.95 9.15
CA THR A 169 -7.32 -11.97 8.21
C THR A 169 -8.19 -13.20 8.41
N LYS A 170 -8.74 -13.72 7.32
CA LYS A 170 -9.59 -14.90 7.28
C LYS A 170 -9.03 -15.87 6.24
N VAL A 171 -9.07 -17.16 6.55
CA VAL A 171 -8.71 -18.21 5.60
C VAL A 171 -9.98 -18.93 5.22
N ILE A 172 -10.25 -19.00 3.91
CA ILE A 172 -11.40 -19.71 3.35
C ILE A 172 -10.82 -20.59 2.25
N GLU A 173 -10.89 -21.90 2.44
CA GLU A 173 -10.35 -22.89 1.50
C GLU A 173 -8.87 -22.63 1.15
N ASN A 174 -8.56 -22.40 -0.13
CA ASN A 174 -7.24 -22.11 -0.66
C ASN A 174 -6.98 -20.60 -0.77
N GLN A 175 -7.66 -19.76 0.01
CA GLN A 175 -7.51 -18.31 -0.06
C GLN A 175 -7.30 -17.67 1.31
N ILE A 176 -6.41 -16.67 1.36
CA ILE A 176 -6.28 -15.75 2.49
C ILE A 176 -6.90 -14.42 2.09
N PHE A 177 -7.93 -14.02 2.84
CA PHE A 177 -8.55 -12.72 2.76
C PHE A 177 -8.01 -11.84 3.88
N ALA A 178 -7.53 -10.65 3.55
CA ALA A 178 -7.09 -9.67 4.54
C ALA A 178 -7.71 -8.30 4.28
N SER A 179 -8.31 -7.74 5.32
CA SER A 179 -8.81 -6.37 5.34
C SER A 179 -7.70 -5.45 5.83
N VAL A 180 -7.34 -4.46 5.03
CA VAL A 180 -6.24 -3.52 5.31
C VAL A 180 -6.76 -2.10 5.25
N TYR A 181 -6.54 -1.32 6.31
CA TYR A 181 -6.80 0.11 6.28
C TYR A 181 -5.53 0.88 5.97
N LEU A 182 -5.63 1.82 5.04
CA LEU A 182 -4.58 2.74 4.68
C LEU A 182 -5.00 4.14 5.08
N LYS A 183 -4.08 4.88 5.69
CA LYS A 183 -4.19 6.30 5.95
C LYS A 183 -2.99 7.02 5.35
N GLY A 184 -3.18 8.17 4.72
CA GLY A 184 -2.09 8.99 4.21
C GLY A 184 -2.59 10.33 3.69
N THR A 185 -1.68 11.23 3.34
CA THR A 185 -2.03 12.56 2.84
C THR A 185 -1.77 12.66 1.35
N ASP A 186 -2.79 13.09 0.60
CA ASP A 186 -2.67 13.47 -0.80
C ASP A 186 -2.32 14.96 -0.90
N ASN A 187 -1.03 15.25 -1.06
CA ASN A 187 -0.50 16.61 -1.17
C ASN A 187 -0.26 16.98 -2.64
N LYS A 188 -0.85 18.10 -3.09
CA LYS A 188 -0.76 18.52 -4.51
C LYS A 188 0.67 18.79 -4.96
N ALA A 189 1.48 19.45 -4.14
CA ALA A 189 2.85 19.79 -4.51
C ALA A 189 3.74 18.56 -4.66
N ILE A 190 3.58 17.56 -3.78
CA ILE A 190 4.27 16.27 -3.88
C ILE A 190 3.84 15.54 -5.16
N ASN A 191 2.54 15.48 -5.43
CA ASN A 191 2.02 14.93 -6.67
C ASN A 191 2.64 15.56 -7.90
N ASP A 192 2.59 16.89 -8.03
CA ASP A 192 3.14 17.61 -9.18
C ASP A 192 4.67 17.44 -9.29
N ALA A 193 5.37 17.23 -8.18
CA ALA A 193 6.80 16.90 -8.18
C ALA A 193 7.06 15.48 -8.71
N VAL A 194 6.36 14.48 -8.17
CA VAL A 194 6.48 13.07 -8.56
C VAL A 194 6.13 12.88 -10.03
N LEU A 195 5.07 13.52 -10.52
CA LEU A 195 4.64 13.48 -11.93
C LEU A 195 5.74 13.92 -12.91
N ARG A 196 6.60 14.86 -12.50
CA ARG A 196 7.70 15.35 -13.33
C ARG A 196 8.92 14.43 -13.29
N THR A 197 9.05 13.61 -12.26
CA THR A 197 10.24 12.76 -12.05
C THR A 197 10.02 11.30 -12.42
N VAL A 198 8.78 10.80 -12.44
CA VAL A 198 8.48 9.40 -12.76
C VAL A 198 8.69 9.15 -14.26
N THR A 199 9.79 8.47 -14.59
CA THR A 199 10.12 8.05 -15.96
C THR A 199 9.80 6.58 -16.22
N ASP A 200 9.41 5.84 -15.18
CA ASP A 200 9.15 4.42 -15.23
C ASP A 200 7.89 4.13 -16.08
N PRO A 201 7.95 3.31 -17.15
CA PRO A 201 6.79 3.10 -18.03
C PRO A 201 5.57 2.54 -17.31
N VAL A 202 5.78 1.61 -16.37
CA VAL A 202 4.70 0.96 -15.60
C VAL A 202 4.01 1.99 -14.72
N CYS A 203 4.80 2.81 -14.02
CA CYS A 203 4.26 3.84 -13.13
C CYS A 203 3.68 5.03 -13.92
N SER A 204 4.27 5.38 -15.06
CA SER A 204 3.84 6.52 -15.87
C SER A 204 2.39 6.36 -16.32
N ASN A 205 1.96 5.14 -16.67
CA ASN A 205 0.57 4.90 -17.07
C ASN A 205 -0.41 5.15 -15.93
N MET A 206 -0.08 4.72 -14.72
CA MET A 206 -0.91 4.91 -13.54
C MET A 206 -0.96 6.38 -13.10
N PHE A 207 0.16 7.09 -13.20
CA PHE A 207 0.26 8.47 -12.73
C PHE A 207 0.10 9.53 -13.82
N LYS A 208 -0.19 9.19 -15.08
CA LYS A 208 -0.30 10.17 -16.18
C LYS A 208 -1.29 11.31 -15.92
N LEU A 209 -2.34 11.02 -15.15
CA LEU A 209 -3.39 11.97 -14.85
C LEU A 209 -3.00 12.87 -13.68
N ASN A 210 -3.32 14.17 -13.82
CA ASN A 210 -3.22 15.11 -12.72
C ASN A 210 -4.17 14.71 -11.57
N ARG A 211 -3.94 15.26 -10.37
CA ARG A 211 -4.68 14.94 -9.15
C ARG A 211 -6.21 14.96 -9.35
N THR A 212 -6.73 16.05 -9.89
CA THR A 212 -8.17 16.23 -10.16
C THR A 212 -8.71 15.20 -11.13
N ALA A 213 -8.01 14.91 -12.23
CA ALA A 213 -8.44 13.94 -13.22
C ALA A 213 -8.47 12.52 -12.64
N ARG A 214 -7.51 12.16 -11.78
CA ARG A 214 -7.53 10.86 -11.07
C ARG A 214 -8.70 10.76 -10.12
N ILE A 215 -8.98 11.81 -9.34
CA ILE A 215 -10.13 11.81 -8.43
C ILE A 215 -11.44 11.70 -9.22
N LYS A 216 -11.58 12.44 -10.34
CA LYS A 216 -12.74 12.32 -11.23
C LYS A 216 -12.92 10.90 -11.77
N GLN A 217 -11.83 10.25 -12.21
CA GLN A 217 -11.86 8.88 -12.69
C GLN A 217 -12.23 7.88 -11.59
N LYS A 218 -11.71 8.04 -10.37
CA LYS A 218 -12.10 7.19 -9.24
C LYS A 218 -13.58 7.37 -8.88
N MET A 219 -14.06 8.62 -8.87
CA MET A 219 -15.44 8.93 -8.51
C MET A 219 -16.46 8.46 -9.55
N SER A 220 -16.07 8.26 -10.83
CA SER A 220 -17.01 7.76 -11.84
C SER A 220 -17.47 6.32 -11.59
N GLY A 221 -16.66 5.52 -10.90
CA GLY A 221 -17.01 4.14 -10.51
C GLY A 221 -17.50 4.00 -9.06
N ALA A 222 -17.48 5.08 -8.28
CA ALA A 222 -17.83 5.03 -6.86
C ALA A 222 -19.36 5.08 -6.65
N ASN A 223 -19.86 4.25 -5.74
CA ASN A 223 -21.25 4.24 -5.29
C ASN A 223 -21.52 5.36 -4.28
N CYS A 224 -21.31 6.62 -4.67
CA CYS A 224 -21.60 7.78 -3.83
C CYS A 224 -22.56 8.76 -4.52
N THR A 225 -23.13 9.68 -3.73
CA THR A 225 -24.06 10.70 -4.24
C THR A 225 -23.34 11.69 -5.15
N GLU A 226 -24.07 12.31 -6.09
CA GLU A 226 -23.45 13.31 -6.99
C GLU A 226 -22.94 14.53 -6.23
N GLU A 227 -23.60 14.90 -5.13
CA GLU A 227 -23.15 15.96 -4.22
C GLU A 227 -21.80 15.63 -3.59
N GLU A 228 -21.57 14.37 -3.18
CA GLU A 228 -20.28 13.92 -2.65
C GLU A 228 -19.20 13.91 -3.73
N LYS A 229 -19.52 13.43 -4.93
CA LYS A 229 -18.57 13.47 -6.07
C LYS A 229 -18.14 14.90 -6.39
N MET A 230 -19.09 15.85 -6.43
CA MET A 230 -18.78 17.26 -6.66
C MET A 230 -17.89 17.85 -5.56
N LYS A 231 -18.17 17.56 -4.28
CA LYS A 231 -17.33 17.99 -3.16
C LYS A 231 -15.92 17.41 -3.23
N MET A 232 -15.77 16.14 -3.59
CA MET A 232 -14.46 15.50 -3.75
C MET A 232 -13.64 16.13 -4.89
N VAL A 233 -14.30 16.48 -5.99
CA VAL A 233 -13.68 17.21 -7.10
C VAL A 233 -13.25 18.62 -6.68
N GLU A 234 -14.10 19.34 -5.96
CA GLU A 234 -13.79 20.68 -5.46
C GLU A 234 -12.58 20.66 -4.52
N LEU A 235 -12.52 19.69 -3.60
CA LEU A 235 -11.37 19.47 -2.70
C LEU A 235 -10.08 19.13 -3.48
N ALA A 236 -10.20 18.38 -4.58
CA ALA A 236 -9.04 18.10 -5.42
C ALA A 236 -8.49 19.37 -6.09
N GLU A 237 -9.39 20.26 -6.52
CA GLU A 237 -9.10 21.50 -7.24
C GLU A 237 -8.62 22.64 -6.33
N SER A 238 -9.08 22.69 -5.07
CA SER A 238 -8.70 23.73 -4.09
C SER A 238 -7.19 23.82 -3.86
N GLY A 239 -6.48 22.71 -4.08
CA GLY A 239 -5.05 22.59 -3.83
C GLY A 239 -4.70 22.39 -2.36
N GLU A 240 -5.70 22.27 -1.49
CA GLU A 240 -5.51 21.85 -0.11
C GLU A 240 -5.11 20.37 -0.04
N ASP A 241 -4.43 20.01 1.04
CA ASP A 241 -4.03 18.64 1.31
C ASP A 241 -5.26 17.83 1.73
N VAL A 242 -5.43 16.65 1.12
CA VAL A 242 -6.58 15.78 1.39
C VAL A 242 -6.11 14.57 2.18
N LEU A 243 -6.71 14.36 3.35
CA LEU A 243 -6.46 13.17 4.14
C LEU A 243 -7.25 12.00 3.55
N LEU A 244 -6.55 10.93 3.20
CA LEU A 244 -7.13 9.73 2.64
C LEU A 244 -7.28 8.65 3.70
N TYR A 245 -8.46 8.04 3.73
CA TYR A 245 -8.76 6.81 4.45
C TYR A 245 -9.26 5.81 3.41
N VAL A 246 -8.51 4.73 3.24
CA VAL A 246 -8.78 3.75 2.21
C VAL A 246 -8.90 2.39 2.86
N HIS A 247 -9.96 1.66 2.51
CA HIS A 247 -10.09 0.26 2.86
C HIS A 247 -9.66 -0.59 1.66
N LEU A 248 -8.74 -1.52 1.91
CA LEU A 248 -8.14 -2.39 0.92
C LEU A 248 -8.48 -3.83 1.26
N SER A 249 -8.98 -4.58 0.27
CA SER A 249 -9.10 -6.04 0.36
C SER A 249 -7.88 -6.67 -0.32
N MET A 250 -7.13 -7.47 0.43
CA MET A 250 -6.04 -8.28 -0.07
C MET A 250 -6.51 -9.73 -0.16
N VAL A 251 -6.54 -10.32 -1.35
CA VAL A 251 -6.86 -11.74 -1.54
C VAL A 251 -5.64 -12.46 -2.08
N PHE A 252 -5.20 -13.50 -1.39
CA PHE A 252 -4.11 -14.37 -1.83
C PHE A 252 -4.65 -15.76 -2.11
N THR A 253 -4.48 -16.24 -3.34
CA THR A 253 -4.96 -17.57 -3.76
C THR A 253 -3.80 -18.54 -3.88
N PHE A 254 -3.91 -19.67 -3.19
CA PHE A 254 -2.98 -20.78 -3.27
C PHE A 254 -3.39 -21.75 -4.36
N ASN A 255 -2.40 -22.21 -5.11
CA ASN A 255 -2.61 -23.39 -5.91
C ASN A 255 -2.69 -24.62 -5.03
N ASP A 256 -3.70 -25.43 -5.29
CA ASP A 256 -3.85 -26.74 -4.67
C ASP A 256 -2.85 -27.68 -5.34
N VAL A 257 -1.58 -27.55 -4.96
CA VAL A 257 -0.52 -28.44 -5.47
C VAL A 257 -0.60 -29.75 -4.68
N THR A 258 -1.65 -30.52 -4.93
CA THR A 258 -1.63 -31.97 -4.72
C THR A 258 -0.83 -32.59 -5.87
N LYS A 259 0.51 -32.55 -5.74
CA LYS A 259 1.41 -33.40 -6.53
C LYS A 259 2.09 -34.41 -5.63
#